data_AF-A0A818DS43-F1
#
_entry.id   AF-A0A818DS43-F1
#
_cell.length_a   1.000
_cell.length_b   1.000
_cell.length_c   1.000
_cell.angle_alpha   90.00
_cell.angle_beta   90.00
_cell.angle_gamma   90.00
#
_symmetry.space_group_name_H-M   'P 1'
#
loop_
_entity.id
_entity.type
_entity.pdbx_description
1 polymer ?
#
loop_
_entity_poly.entity_id
_entity_poly.type
_entity_poly.pdbx_seq_one_letter_code
_entity_poly.pdbx_strand_id
1 'polypeptide(L)'
;MSSLDTLASQTPQELRVKLMQHFGIAKEYEKNPGMISITYYCLMYIANEGLKLQKDKQFVSNVLDYLEATKRANPNDEIIKSMATGQATIEELISVLVTETNEAEYEESKTPEQLRLLMRKHYTVGGLADILSVFGSVKDDFLTLGKIAKSRAVAIFRELKSGASNNTAAKKPPDSNTDTGAHGISSEMSSSSSAKNFHNQTGRNQDIPFDVIAQAQKLFRYANSALEHEDISTAMQSGEEALELLRPYRH
;
A
#
# COMPACT_ATOMS: atom_id res chain seq x y z
N MET A 1 30.34 4.96 1.76
CA MET A 1 28.90 4.84 2.07
C MET A 1 28.37 3.67 1.27
N SER A 2 27.76 2.68 1.93
CA SER A 2 27.08 1.57 1.23
C SER A 2 25.85 2.11 0.48
N SER A 3 25.51 1.55 -0.68
CA SER A 3 24.27 1.91 -1.36
C SER A 3 23.06 1.32 -0.63
N LEU A 4 21.86 1.88 -0.88
CA LEU A 4 20.61 1.34 -0.33
C LEU A 4 20.38 -0.13 -0.76
N ASP A 5 20.78 -0.52 -1.97
CA ASP A 5 20.67 -1.91 -2.44
C ASP A 5 21.59 -2.85 -1.65
N THR A 6 22.81 -2.41 -1.34
CA THR A 6 23.73 -3.17 -0.50
C THR A 6 23.16 -3.34 0.91
N LEU A 7 22.63 -2.27 1.51
CA LEU A 7 21.99 -2.34 2.83
C LEU A 7 20.77 -3.27 2.82
N ALA A 8 19.90 -3.16 1.80
CA ALA A 8 18.74 -4.03 1.67
C ALA A 8 19.14 -5.51 1.58
N SER A 9 20.22 -5.84 0.86
CA SER A 9 20.74 -7.21 0.74
C SER A 9 21.28 -7.78 2.06
N GLN A 10 21.76 -6.92 2.95
CA GLN A 10 22.28 -7.28 4.27
C GLN A 10 21.18 -7.43 5.33
N THR A 11 19.92 -7.17 4.98
CA THR A 11 18.81 -7.23 5.95
C THR A 11 18.66 -8.64 6.53
N PRO A 12 18.64 -8.78 7.87
CA PRO A 12 18.38 -10.05 8.55
C PRO A 12 17.10 -10.72 8.08
N GLN A 13 17.09 -12.05 8.01
CA GLN A 13 15.95 -12.79 7.47
C GLN A 13 14.66 -12.50 8.23
N GLU A 14 14.73 -12.35 9.55
CA GLU A 14 13.59 -12.05 10.42
C GLU A 14 12.96 -10.68 10.15
N LEU A 15 13.74 -9.72 9.65
CA LEU A 15 13.28 -8.36 9.37
C LEU A 15 12.99 -8.12 7.89
N ARG A 16 13.39 -9.02 7.00
CA ARG A 16 13.34 -8.82 5.55
C ARG A 16 11.96 -8.40 5.05
N VAL A 17 10.91 -9.13 5.43
CA VAL A 17 9.53 -8.83 5.00
C VAL A 17 9.06 -7.49 5.53
N LYS A 18 9.40 -7.16 6.79
CA LYS A 18 8.99 -5.93 7.47
C LYS A 18 9.68 -4.69 6.87
N LEU A 19 10.96 -4.79 6.55
CA LEU A 19 11.79 -3.64 6.18
C LEU A 19 11.90 -3.40 4.68
N MET A 20 11.56 -4.38 3.83
CA MET A 20 11.69 -4.23 2.37
C MET A 20 10.88 -3.04 1.83
N GLN A 21 9.69 -2.79 2.39
CA GLN A 21 8.88 -1.64 2.04
C GLN A 21 9.58 -0.32 2.29
N HIS A 22 10.23 -0.20 3.44
CA HIS A 22 10.93 1.00 3.87
C HIS A 22 12.18 1.26 3.00
N PHE A 23 12.91 0.21 2.59
CA PHE A 23 13.99 0.35 1.60
C PHE A 23 13.47 0.79 0.23
N GLY A 24 12.33 0.25 -0.21
CA GLY A 24 11.70 0.63 -1.48
C GLY A 24 11.34 2.12 -1.52
N ILE A 25 10.70 2.61 -0.46
CA ILE A 25 10.36 4.04 -0.30
C ILE A 25 11.64 4.88 -0.22
N ALA A 26 12.61 4.48 0.60
CA ALA A 26 13.88 5.19 0.75
C ALA A 26 14.58 5.39 -0.61
N LYS A 27 14.61 4.35 -1.45
CA LYS A 27 15.22 4.39 -2.79
C LYS A 27 14.45 5.24 -3.80
N GLU A 28 13.13 5.32 -3.67
CA GLU A 28 12.32 6.19 -4.51
C GLU A 28 12.60 7.66 -4.21
N TYR A 29 12.65 8.03 -2.93
CA TYR A 29 12.91 9.41 -2.50
C TYR A 29 14.39 9.81 -2.57
N GLU A 30 15.34 8.87 -2.51
CA GLU A 30 16.78 9.16 -2.66
C GLU A 30 17.10 9.83 -4.02
N LYS A 31 16.29 9.56 -5.05
CA LYS A 31 16.43 10.14 -6.39
C LYS A 31 16.12 11.64 -6.44
N ASN A 32 15.42 12.17 -5.43
CA ASN A 32 14.96 13.54 -5.37
C ASN A 32 15.71 14.25 -4.23
N PRO A 33 16.78 15.03 -4.53
CA PRO A 33 17.60 15.66 -3.50
C PRO A 33 16.80 16.54 -2.51
N GLY A 34 15.72 17.18 -2.98
CA GLY A 34 14.84 18.00 -2.14
C GLY A 34 14.00 17.23 -1.13
N MET A 35 13.96 15.90 -1.20
CA MET A 35 13.18 15.03 -0.32
C MET A 35 14.04 13.96 0.37
N ILE A 36 15.36 14.18 0.44
CA ILE A 36 16.31 13.24 1.05
C ILE A 36 16.01 12.96 2.53
N SER A 37 15.34 13.89 3.21
CA SER A 37 14.84 13.72 4.57
C SER A 37 13.88 12.52 4.71
N ILE A 38 13.11 12.17 3.68
CA ILE A 38 12.24 10.99 3.68
C ILE A 38 13.07 9.70 3.69
N THR A 39 14.12 9.63 2.86
CA THR A 39 15.10 8.53 2.87
C THR A 39 15.75 8.40 4.24
N TYR A 40 16.15 9.53 4.85
CA TYR A 40 16.72 9.56 6.19
C TYR A 40 15.77 8.94 7.24
N TYR A 41 14.49 9.32 7.27
CA TYR A 41 13.55 8.77 8.25
C TYR A 41 13.15 7.32 7.97
N CYS A 42 13.11 6.88 6.71
CA CYS A 42 12.97 5.46 6.38
C CYS A 42 14.11 4.64 7.00
N LEU A 43 15.35 5.11 6.87
CA LEU A 43 16.53 4.45 7.41
C LEU A 43 16.60 4.51 8.94
N MET A 44 16.13 5.59 9.57
CA MET A 44 15.97 5.67 11.03
C MET A 44 15.02 4.59 11.55
N TYR A 45 13.87 4.39 10.87
CA TYR A 45 12.95 3.31 11.19
C TYR A 45 13.61 1.93 11.07
N ILE A 46 14.32 1.70 9.95
CA ILE A 46 15.08 0.45 9.70
C ILE A 46 16.12 0.20 10.80
N ALA A 47 16.89 1.22 11.20
CA ALA A 47 17.88 1.13 12.26
C ALA A 47 17.22 0.78 13.61
N ASN A 48 16.11 1.44 13.96
CA ASN A 48 15.36 1.16 15.18
C ASN A 48 14.85 -0.29 15.23
N GLU A 49 14.34 -0.81 14.12
CA GLU A 49 13.91 -2.21 14.03
C GLU A 49 15.08 -3.20 14.09
N GLY A 50 16.21 -2.87 13.45
CA GLY A 50 17.44 -3.66 13.55
C GLY A 50 18.00 -3.71 14.98
N LEU A 51 17.99 -2.57 15.69
CA LEU A 51 18.43 -2.47 17.08
C LEU A 51 17.56 -3.32 18.02
N LYS A 52 16.25 -3.41 17.79
CA LYS A 52 15.35 -4.29 18.56
C LYS A 52 15.72 -5.76 18.46
N LEU A 53 16.25 -6.20 17.31
CA LEU A 53 16.65 -7.59 17.10
C LEU A 53 17.92 -7.99 17.87
N GLN A 54 18.84 -7.04 18.11
CA GLN A 54 20.12 -7.21 18.82
C GLN A 54 21.08 -8.32 18.28
N LYS A 55 20.76 -8.97 17.16
CA LYS A 55 21.54 -10.07 16.58
C LYS A 55 22.56 -9.63 15.53
N ASP A 56 22.19 -8.70 14.66
CA ASP A 56 23.01 -8.30 13.51
C ASP A 56 23.52 -6.86 13.68
N LYS A 57 24.62 -6.74 14.43
CA LYS A 57 25.25 -5.44 14.72
C LYS A 57 25.86 -4.81 13.47
N GLN A 58 26.32 -5.63 12.51
CA GLN A 58 26.98 -5.11 11.31
C GLN A 58 25.97 -4.44 10.38
N PHE A 59 24.81 -5.07 10.17
CA PHE A 59 23.72 -4.46 9.41
C PHE A 59 23.34 -3.10 10.00
N VAL A 60 23.08 -3.05 11.31
CA VAL A 60 22.71 -1.80 12.00
C VAL A 60 23.83 -0.76 11.89
N SER A 61 25.09 -1.13 12.09
CA SER A 61 26.24 -0.23 11.93
C SER A 61 26.26 0.39 10.53
N ASN A 62 26.09 -0.41 9.48
CA ASN A 62 26.12 0.08 8.11
C ASN A 62 24.95 1.04 7.80
N VAL A 63 23.77 0.83 8.40
CA VAL A 63 22.63 1.74 8.28
C VAL A 63 22.91 3.05 9.03
N LEU A 64 23.48 2.99 10.23
CA LEU A 64 23.87 4.18 11.00
C LEU A 64 24.94 5.01 10.27
N ASP A 65 25.94 4.37 9.66
CA ASP A 65 26.95 5.06 8.84
C ASP A 65 26.32 5.84 7.68
N TYR A 66 25.27 5.28 7.05
CA TYR A 66 24.51 5.98 6.00
C TYR A 66 23.76 7.19 6.57
N LEU A 67 23.09 7.03 7.72
CA LEU A 67 22.37 8.11 8.39
C LEU A 67 23.31 9.26 8.76
N GLU A 68 24.49 8.96 9.31
CA GLU A 68 25.50 9.97 9.65
C GLU A 68 26.04 10.68 8.41
N ALA A 69 26.33 9.94 7.34
CA ALA A 69 26.76 10.52 6.06
C ALA A 69 25.70 11.46 5.48
N THR A 70 24.43 11.04 5.51
CA THR A 70 23.29 11.84 5.02
C THR A 70 23.12 13.12 5.84
N LYS A 71 23.20 13.03 7.17
CA LYS A 71 23.12 14.19 8.07
C LYS A 71 24.28 15.16 7.84
N ARG A 72 25.49 14.65 7.61
CA ARG A 72 26.68 15.45 7.33
C ARG A 72 26.61 16.15 5.96
N ALA A 73 26.04 15.48 4.96
CA ALA A 73 25.84 16.04 3.62
C ALA A 73 24.74 17.11 3.59
N ASN A 74 23.79 17.08 4.54
CA ASN A 74 22.65 17.99 4.61
C ASN A 74 22.66 18.83 5.90
N PRO A 75 23.73 19.61 6.18
CA PRO A 75 23.91 20.30 7.45
C PRO A 75 22.95 21.47 7.67
N ASN A 76 22.13 21.84 6.68
CA ASN A 76 21.15 22.93 6.76
C ASN A 76 19.71 22.46 6.59
N ASP A 77 19.47 21.15 6.47
CA ASP A 77 18.13 20.60 6.36
C ASP A 77 17.44 20.61 7.73
N GLU A 78 16.44 21.48 7.89
CA GLU A 78 15.67 21.62 9.14
C GLU A 78 14.85 20.37 9.46
N ILE A 79 14.40 19.64 8.44
CA ILE A 79 13.58 18.42 8.56
C ILE A 79 14.43 17.31 9.19
N ILE A 80 15.72 17.23 8.86
CA ILE A 80 16.68 16.28 9.47
C ILE A 80 17.14 16.73 10.87
N LYS A 81 17.24 18.04 11.11
CA LYS A 81 17.72 18.58 12.41
C LYS A 81 16.69 18.50 13.53
N SER A 82 15.41 18.62 13.20
CA SER A 82 14.32 18.72 14.15
C SER A 82 13.36 17.55 14.01
N MET A 83 13.24 16.74 15.06
CA MET A 83 12.27 15.63 15.08
C MET A 83 10.83 16.14 14.93
N ALA A 84 10.51 17.31 15.49
CA ALA A 84 9.18 17.91 15.37
C ALA A 84 8.88 18.33 13.92
N THR A 85 9.85 18.95 13.24
CA THR A 85 9.72 19.34 11.83
C THR A 85 9.65 18.09 10.94
N GLY A 86 10.50 17.09 11.18
CA GLY A 86 10.47 15.81 10.50
C GLY A 86 9.12 15.10 10.61
N GLN A 87 8.53 15.07 11.80
CA GLN A 87 7.21 14.49 12.03
C GLN A 87 6.15 15.24 11.22
N ALA A 88 6.10 16.57 11.33
CA ALA A 88 5.12 17.39 10.62
C ALA A 88 5.21 17.19 9.10
N THR A 89 6.42 17.17 8.53
CA THR A 89 6.63 16.91 7.10
C THR A 89 6.13 15.54 6.67
N ILE A 90 6.36 14.48 7.46
CA ILE A 90 5.88 13.14 7.12
C ILE A 90 4.35 13.05 7.25
N GLU A 91 3.76 13.64 8.29
CA GLU A 91 2.30 13.71 8.46
C GLU A 91 1.64 14.48 7.29
N GLU A 92 2.24 15.58 6.84
CA GLU A 92 1.76 16.35 5.70
C GLU A 92 1.89 15.56 4.38
N LEU A 93 3.03 14.91 4.15
CA LEU A 93 3.23 14.07 2.97
C LEU A 93 2.22 12.91 2.91
N ILE A 94 1.93 12.28 4.05
CA ILE A 94 0.89 11.24 4.14
C ILE A 94 -0.46 11.85 3.73
N SER A 95 -0.80 13.02 4.25
CA SER A 95 -2.07 13.69 3.98
C SER A 95 -2.23 14.02 2.49
N VAL A 96 -1.18 14.57 1.86
CA VAL A 96 -1.14 14.86 0.41
C VAL A 96 -1.36 13.58 -0.40
N LEU A 97 -0.58 12.53 -0.12
CA LEU A 97 -0.72 11.27 -0.86
C LEU A 97 -2.09 10.64 -0.67
N VAL A 98 -2.68 10.74 0.52
CA VAL A 98 -4.04 10.25 0.78
C VAL A 98 -5.05 11.01 -0.07
N THR A 99 -4.99 12.33 -0.10
CA THR A 99 -5.86 13.15 -0.97
C THR A 99 -5.71 12.73 -2.43
N GLU A 100 -4.50 12.65 -2.94
CA GLU A 100 -4.24 12.22 -4.32
C GLU A 100 -4.76 10.80 -4.62
N THR A 101 -4.63 9.86 -3.66
CA THR A 101 -5.15 8.50 -3.84
C THR A 101 -6.67 8.48 -3.84
N ASN A 102 -7.31 9.29 -3.00
CA ASN A 102 -8.76 9.39 -2.95
C ASN A 102 -9.30 9.99 -4.24
N GLU A 103 -8.72 11.09 -4.72
CA GLU A 103 -9.07 11.74 -6.00
C GLU A 103 -8.94 10.76 -7.16
N ALA A 104 -7.80 10.07 -7.24
CA ALA A 104 -7.59 9.06 -8.27
C ALA A 104 -8.64 7.95 -8.17
N GLU A 105 -9.02 7.50 -6.97
CA GLU A 105 -10.07 6.46 -6.80
C GLU A 105 -11.43 6.86 -7.39
N TYR A 106 -11.76 8.16 -7.46
CA TYR A 106 -13.00 8.65 -8.09
C TYR A 106 -13.03 8.57 -9.62
N GLU A 107 -11.88 8.46 -10.29
CA GLU A 107 -11.85 8.32 -11.74
C GLU A 107 -12.57 7.05 -12.19
N GLU A 108 -13.60 7.20 -13.04
CA GLU A 108 -14.48 6.10 -13.50
C GLU A 108 -13.73 4.95 -14.19
N SER A 109 -12.62 5.29 -14.86
CA SER A 109 -11.78 4.31 -15.55
C SER A 109 -10.31 4.64 -15.31
N LYS A 110 -9.49 3.60 -15.12
CA LYS A 110 -8.06 3.73 -14.88
C LYS A 110 -7.31 2.80 -15.82
N THR A 111 -6.30 3.33 -16.48
CA THR A 111 -5.34 2.50 -17.21
C THR A 111 -4.53 1.63 -16.25
N PRO A 112 -3.96 0.50 -16.71
CA PRO A 112 -3.06 -0.30 -15.89
C PRO A 112 -1.88 0.50 -15.30
N GLU A 113 -1.40 1.53 -16.00
CA GLU A 113 -0.33 2.38 -15.47
C GLU A 113 -0.80 3.32 -14.36
N GLN A 114 -2.00 3.91 -14.48
CA GLN A 114 -2.62 4.67 -13.39
C GLN A 114 -2.88 3.79 -12.17
N LEU A 115 -3.36 2.55 -12.36
CA LEU A 115 -3.52 1.59 -11.27
C LEU A 115 -2.18 1.24 -10.60
N ARG A 116 -1.10 1.04 -11.37
CA ARG A 116 0.25 0.82 -10.79
C ARG A 116 0.74 2.02 -10.00
N LEU A 117 0.50 3.23 -10.49
CA LEU A 117 0.85 4.45 -9.77
C LEU A 117 0.05 4.58 -8.47
N LEU A 118 -1.27 4.36 -8.53
CA LEU A 118 -2.16 4.40 -7.37
C LEU A 118 -1.78 3.35 -6.32
N MET A 119 -1.46 2.12 -6.75
CA MET A 119 -0.94 1.06 -5.89
C MET A 119 0.35 1.49 -5.18
N ARG A 120 1.30 2.12 -5.91
CA ARG A 120 2.55 2.63 -5.32
C ARG A 120 2.27 3.73 -4.30
N LYS A 121 1.37 4.68 -4.57
CA LYS A 121 1.01 5.73 -3.61
C LYS A 121 0.42 5.15 -2.32
N HIS A 122 -0.53 4.22 -2.42
CA HIS A 122 -1.07 3.49 -1.25
C HIS A 122 0.01 2.71 -0.49
N TYR A 123 0.94 2.08 -1.21
CA TYR A 123 2.09 1.42 -0.61
C TYR A 123 3.00 2.40 0.15
N THR A 124 3.26 3.58 -0.41
CA THR A 124 4.07 4.62 0.24
C THR A 124 3.38 5.15 1.49
N VAL A 125 2.08 5.47 1.46
CA VAL A 125 1.31 5.90 2.64
C VAL A 125 1.42 4.89 3.78
N GLY A 126 1.27 3.60 3.46
CA GLY A 126 1.39 2.52 4.43
C GLY A 126 2.76 2.48 5.13
N GLY A 127 3.85 2.69 4.40
CA GLY A 127 5.20 2.71 4.98
C GLY A 127 5.52 3.99 5.73
N LEU A 128 5.08 5.16 5.23
CA LEU A 128 5.23 6.43 5.93
C LEU A 128 4.49 6.43 7.28
N ALA A 129 3.31 5.81 7.35
CA ALA A 129 2.59 5.64 8.61
C ALA A 129 3.37 4.80 9.64
N ASP A 130 4.09 3.76 9.22
CA ASP A 130 4.96 2.97 10.11
C ASP A 130 6.15 3.82 10.63
N ILE A 131 6.73 4.66 9.76
CA ILE A 131 7.87 5.53 10.06
C ILE A 131 7.52 6.56 11.15
N LEU A 132 6.24 6.95 11.29
CA LEU A 132 5.83 7.88 12.36
C LEU A 132 6.20 7.37 13.78
N SER A 133 6.39 6.06 13.95
CA SER A 133 6.86 5.49 15.22
C SER A 133 8.27 5.91 15.63
N VAL A 134 9.07 6.44 14.70
CA VAL A 134 10.40 7.03 14.97
C VAL A 134 10.29 8.27 15.86
N PHE A 135 9.16 8.99 15.79
CA PHE A 135 8.92 10.21 16.56
C PHE A 135 8.26 9.95 17.93
N GLY A 136 7.93 8.69 18.24
CA GLY A 136 7.30 8.28 19.49
C GLY A 136 5.94 7.62 19.29
N SER A 137 4.97 7.97 20.14
CA SER A 137 3.61 7.43 20.04
C SER A 137 2.91 7.93 18.78
N VAL A 138 2.51 7.00 17.91
CA VAL A 138 1.77 7.31 16.68
C VAL A 138 0.30 7.56 17.01
N LYS A 139 -0.31 8.58 16.40
CA LYS A 139 -1.75 8.85 16.54
C LYS A 139 -2.56 7.71 15.90
N ASP A 140 -3.68 7.34 16.51
CA ASP A 140 -4.52 6.21 16.08
C ASP A 140 -5.03 6.37 14.64
N ASP A 141 -5.27 7.60 14.20
CA ASP A 141 -5.68 7.91 12.82
C ASP A 141 -4.65 7.43 11.80
N PHE A 142 -3.35 7.64 12.06
CA PHE A 142 -2.29 7.20 11.16
C PHE A 142 -2.09 5.68 11.20
N LEU A 143 -2.30 5.04 12.35
CA LEU A 143 -2.27 3.57 12.45
C LEU A 143 -3.40 2.94 11.61
N THR A 144 -4.59 3.52 11.71
CA THR A 144 -5.76 3.09 10.96
C THR A 144 -5.54 3.32 9.47
N LEU A 145 -5.13 4.54 9.09
CA LEU A 145 -4.83 4.92 7.73
C LEU A 145 -3.76 4.04 7.08
N GLY A 146 -2.68 3.73 7.79
CA GLY A 146 -1.62 2.84 7.31
C GLY A 146 -2.13 1.43 6.99
N LYS A 147 -3.03 0.89 7.83
CA LYS A 147 -3.69 -0.41 7.56
C LYS A 147 -4.59 -0.33 6.32
N ILE A 148 -5.40 0.73 6.21
CA ILE A 148 -6.29 0.97 5.07
C ILE A 148 -5.46 1.03 3.77
N ALA A 149 -4.41 1.85 3.74
CA ALA A 149 -3.57 2.05 2.55
C ALA A 149 -2.88 0.75 2.12
N LYS A 150 -2.32 -0.03 3.06
CA LYS A 150 -1.72 -1.35 2.77
C LYS A 150 -2.74 -2.32 2.17
N SER A 151 -3.96 -2.37 2.72
CA SER A 151 -5.05 -3.20 2.19
C SER A 151 -5.42 -2.81 0.76
N ARG A 152 -5.53 -1.50 0.49
CA ARG A 152 -5.82 -0.96 -0.84
C ARG A 152 -4.72 -1.26 -1.87
N ALA A 153 -3.45 -1.11 -1.50
CA ALA A 153 -2.34 -1.49 -2.36
C ALA A 153 -2.42 -2.96 -2.79
N VAL A 154 -2.76 -3.86 -1.86
CA VAL A 154 -2.94 -5.29 -2.16
C VAL A 154 -4.16 -5.53 -3.05
N ALA A 155 -5.27 -4.81 -2.85
CA ALA A 155 -6.46 -4.93 -3.69
C ALA A 155 -6.16 -4.55 -5.15
N ILE A 156 -5.51 -3.41 -5.37
CA ILE A 156 -5.13 -2.95 -6.71
C ILE A 156 -4.11 -3.90 -7.36
N PHE A 157 -3.16 -4.44 -6.58
CA PHE A 157 -2.24 -5.45 -7.08
C PHE A 157 -2.97 -6.70 -7.61
N ARG A 158 -4.01 -7.17 -6.90
CA ARG A 158 -4.84 -8.30 -7.35
C ARG A 158 -5.62 -7.95 -8.62
N GLU A 159 -6.18 -6.75 -8.69
CA GLU A 159 -6.87 -6.25 -9.89
C GLU A 159 -5.95 -6.27 -11.11
N LEU A 160 -4.77 -5.67 -11.00
CA LEU A 160 -3.74 -5.68 -12.04
C LEU A 160 -3.35 -7.09 -12.49
N LYS A 161 -3.21 -8.03 -11.55
CA LYS A 161 -2.88 -9.42 -11.85
C LYS A 161 -4.02 -10.14 -12.57
N SER A 162 -5.27 -9.90 -12.16
CA SER A 162 -6.45 -10.50 -12.79
C SER A 162 -6.70 -9.94 -14.21
N GLY A 163 -6.53 -8.63 -14.40
CA GLY A 163 -6.61 -7.98 -15.71
C GLY A 163 -5.53 -8.46 -16.68
N ALA A 164 -4.32 -8.73 -16.18
CA ALA A 164 -3.25 -9.33 -16.98
C ALA A 164 -3.58 -10.78 -17.41
N SER A 165 -4.15 -11.59 -16.51
CA SER A 165 -4.55 -12.97 -16.80
C SER A 165 -5.70 -13.05 -17.82
N ASN A 166 -6.66 -12.13 -17.76
CA ASN A 166 -7.77 -12.07 -18.71
C ASN A 166 -7.32 -11.59 -20.10
N ASN A 167 -6.33 -10.68 -20.17
CA ASN A 167 -5.76 -10.25 -21.46
C ASN A 167 -4.90 -11.33 -22.14
N THR A 168 -4.35 -12.30 -21.39
CA THR A 168 -3.66 -13.45 -21.98
C THR A 168 -4.60 -14.53 -22.56
N ALA A 169 -5.89 -14.53 -22.19
CA ALA A 169 -6.89 -15.42 -22.77
C ALA A 169 -7.51 -14.87 -24.07
N ALA A 170 -7.39 -13.57 -24.34
CA ALA A 170 -8.01 -12.89 -25.49
C ALA A 170 -7.12 -12.84 -26.75
N LYS A 171 -6.00 -13.56 -26.80
CA LYS A 171 -5.15 -13.66 -28.00
C LYS A 171 -4.94 -15.11 -28.42
N LYS A 172 -6.03 -15.81 -28.77
CA LYS A 172 -5.95 -16.92 -29.72
C LYS A 172 -6.58 -16.45 -31.05
N PRO A 173 -5.82 -16.39 -32.15
CA PRO A 173 -6.38 -16.06 -33.45
C PRO A 173 -7.37 -17.14 -33.89
N PRO A 174 -8.39 -16.79 -34.71
CA PRO A 174 -9.24 -17.75 -35.37
C PRO A 174 -8.44 -18.37 -36.53
N ASP A 175 -7.84 -19.54 -36.30
CA ASP A 175 -7.29 -20.33 -37.39
C ASP A 175 -8.46 -20.98 -38.15
N SER A 176 -8.72 -20.47 -39.36
CA SER A 176 -9.62 -21.09 -40.33
C SER A 176 -8.86 -22.16 -41.13
N ASN A 177 -9.32 -23.40 -40.95
CA ASN A 177 -9.06 -24.68 -41.64
C ASN A 177 -8.59 -24.68 -43.12
N THR A 178 -7.77 -25.68 -43.48
CA THR A 178 -8.12 -26.84 -44.35
C THR A 178 -6.98 -27.87 -44.36
N ASP A 179 -7.20 -29.10 -43.85
CA ASP A 179 -7.35 -30.40 -44.58
C ASP A 179 -5.98 -31.11 -44.77
N THR A 180 -5.70 -32.39 -44.48
CA THR A 180 -6.45 -33.65 -44.67
C THR A 180 -5.69 -34.78 -43.93
N GLY A 181 -6.38 -35.81 -43.42
CA GLY A 181 -5.90 -37.21 -43.53
C GLY A 181 -5.33 -37.94 -42.29
N ALA A 182 -6.02 -39.05 -41.97
CA ALA A 182 -5.51 -40.33 -41.43
C ALA A 182 -5.57 -40.63 -39.90
N HIS A 183 -6.63 -41.38 -39.56
CA HIS A 183 -6.64 -42.65 -38.80
C HIS A 183 -5.88 -42.77 -37.45
N GLY A 184 -6.65 -43.09 -36.40
CA GLY A 184 -6.30 -44.24 -35.54
C GLY A 184 -6.45 -44.09 -34.02
N ILE A 185 -7.51 -44.72 -33.48
CA ILE A 185 -7.53 -45.59 -32.28
C ILE A 185 -7.36 -44.97 -30.87
N SER A 186 -8.48 -44.98 -30.13
CA SER A 186 -8.75 -45.44 -28.74
C SER A 186 -7.85 -45.08 -27.55
N SER A 187 -8.51 -44.65 -26.46
CA SER A 187 -8.52 -45.28 -25.12
C SER A 187 -8.22 -44.35 -23.92
N GLU A 188 -9.17 -44.37 -22.98
CA GLU A 188 -9.03 -44.42 -21.51
C GLU A 188 -8.51 -43.22 -20.68
N MET A 189 -9.46 -42.66 -19.92
CA MET A 189 -9.63 -42.82 -18.46
C MET A 189 -8.82 -41.98 -17.45
N SER A 190 -9.58 -41.59 -16.42
CA SER A 190 -9.20 -41.21 -15.03
C SER A 190 -8.88 -39.72 -14.79
N SER A 191 -9.61 -38.95 -13.97
CA SER A 191 -10.18 -39.10 -12.61
C SER A 191 -9.36 -38.36 -11.56
N SER A 192 -10.09 -37.69 -10.67
CA SER A 192 -9.73 -37.23 -9.31
C SER A 192 -8.92 -35.93 -9.16
N SER A 193 -9.02 -35.15 -8.09
CA SER A 193 -10.02 -34.88 -7.04
C SER A 193 -9.38 -33.84 -6.10
N SER A 194 -10.21 -33.00 -5.48
CA SER A 194 -10.01 -32.40 -4.15
C SER A 194 -8.94 -31.32 -3.91
N ALA A 195 -9.38 -30.15 -3.42
CA ALA A 195 -9.11 -29.68 -2.04
C ALA A 195 -9.63 -28.24 -1.85
N LYS A 196 -10.72 -28.04 -1.09
CA LYS A 196 -10.77 -27.68 0.36
C LYS A 196 -11.15 -26.21 0.58
N ASN A 197 -12.44 -26.03 0.92
CA ASN A 197 -12.97 -24.92 1.69
C ASN A 197 -12.20 -24.75 3.00
N PHE A 198 -11.83 -23.52 3.34
CA PHE A 198 -11.52 -23.12 4.71
C PHE A 198 -12.58 -22.13 5.18
N HIS A 199 -13.46 -22.65 6.04
CA HIS A 199 -14.26 -21.88 6.98
C HIS A 199 -13.41 -21.67 8.23
N ASN A 200 -13.42 -20.46 8.81
CA ASN A 200 -13.08 -20.30 10.21
C ASN A 200 -13.97 -19.23 10.85
N GLN A 201 -14.72 -19.66 11.86
CA GLN A 201 -15.49 -18.83 12.80
C GLN A 201 -14.60 -18.40 13.95
N THR A 202 -14.81 -17.18 14.47
CA THR A 202 -14.73 -16.85 15.91
C THR A 202 -15.33 -15.46 16.20
N GLY A 203 -16.20 -15.38 17.22
CA GLY A 203 -16.25 -14.26 18.18
C GLY A 203 -17.12 -13.04 17.88
N ARG A 204 -18.16 -12.82 18.71
CA ARG A 204 -19.06 -11.66 18.71
C ARG A 204 -18.38 -10.40 19.28
N ASN A 205 -17.81 -9.61 18.40
CA ASN A 205 -17.91 -8.14 18.32
C ASN A 205 -17.97 -7.92 16.81
N GLN A 206 -19.03 -7.31 16.27
CA GLN A 206 -19.10 -7.10 14.83
C GLN A 206 -18.13 -5.98 14.45
N ASP A 207 -16.85 -6.32 14.33
CA ASP A 207 -15.86 -5.48 13.68
C ASP A 207 -16.43 -5.13 12.29
N ILE A 208 -16.61 -3.83 12.05
CA ILE A 208 -17.20 -3.35 10.79
C ILE A 208 -16.30 -3.83 9.65
N PRO A 209 -16.83 -4.59 8.68
CA PRO A 209 -16.06 -5.03 7.53
C PRO A 209 -15.39 -3.85 6.83
N PHE A 210 -14.14 -4.03 6.42
CA PHE A 210 -13.33 -2.97 5.84
C PHE A 210 -13.95 -2.38 4.56
N ASP A 211 -14.56 -3.23 3.74
CA ASP A 211 -15.34 -2.87 2.55
C ASP A 211 -16.56 -2.01 2.89
N VAL A 212 -17.23 -2.28 4.01
CA VAL A 212 -18.34 -1.47 4.53
C VAL A 212 -17.85 -0.07 4.93
N ILE A 213 -16.75 0.04 5.68
CA ILE A 213 -16.16 1.34 6.04
C ILE A 213 -15.77 2.12 4.77
N ALA A 214 -15.10 1.44 3.83
CA ALA A 214 -14.68 2.03 2.56
C ALA A 214 -15.87 2.58 1.75
N GLN A 215 -16.96 1.84 1.68
CA GLN A 215 -18.14 2.25 0.93
C GLN A 215 -18.92 3.36 1.63
N ALA A 216 -19.01 3.35 2.97
CA ALA A 216 -19.56 4.46 3.74
C ALA A 216 -18.74 5.75 3.57
N GLN A 217 -17.40 5.65 3.63
CA GLN A 217 -16.50 6.78 3.38
C GLN A 217 -16.66 7.34 1.96
N LYS A 218 -16.89 6.48 0.95
CA LYS A 218 -17.17 6.91 -0.42
C LYS A 218 -18.47 7.70 -0.49
N LEU A 219 -19.54 7.20 0.13
CA LEU A 219 -20.87 7.83 0.13
C LEU A 219 -20.87 9.18 0.87
N PHE A 220 -20.21 9.28 2.02
CA PHE A 220 -20.05 10.58 2.71
C PHE A 220 -19.27 11.60 1.90
N ARG A 221 -18.31 11.16 1.09
CA ARG A 221 -17.56 12.06 0.21
C ARG A 221 -18.35 12.50 -1.02
N TYR A 222 -19.21 11.64 -1.57
CA TYR A 222 -20.21 12.08 -2.55
C TYR A 222 -21.18 13.09 -1.96
N ALA A 223 -21.61 12.89 -0.71
CA ALA A 223 -22.43 13.87 -0.03
C ALA A 223 -21.72 15.23 0.10
N ASN A 224 -20.43 15.22 0.45
CA ASN A 224 -19.66 16.46 0.55
C ASN A 224 -19.47 17.17 -0.80
N SER A 225 -19.15 16.43 -1.86
CA SER A 225 -19.04 17.01 -3.21
C SER A 225 -20.36 17.57 -3.73
N ALA A 226 -21.49 16.91 -3.43
CA ALA A 226 -22.81 17.42 -3.78
C ALA A 226 -23.13 18.74 -3.05
N LEU A 227 -22.71 18.90 -1.79
CA LEU A 227 -22.85 20.15 -1.04
C LEU A 227 -22.03 21.31 -1.66
N GLU A 228 -20.84 21.04 -2.20
CA GLU A 228 -20.02 22.05 -2.89
C GLU A 228 -20.71 22.61 -4.15
N HIS A 229 -21.60 21.82 -4.76
CA HIS A 229 -22.40 22.21 -5.92
C HIS A 229 -23.85 22.59 -5.57
N GLU A 230 -24.14 22.81 -4.28
CA GLU A 230 -25.49 23.13 -3.77
C GLU A 230 -26.57 22.08 -4.13
N ASP A 231 -26.18 20.85 -4.48
CA ASP A 231 -27.09 19.73 -4.74
C ASP A 231 -27.45 19.03 -3.42
N ILE A 232 -28.41 19.63 -2.72
CA ILE A 232 -28.89 19.14 -1.42
C ILE A 232 -29.54 17.75 -1.55
N SER A 233 -30.15 17.42 -2.68
CA SER A 233 -30.87 16.16 -2.86
C SER A 233 -29.88 14.99 -2.95
N THR A 234 -28.85 15.12 -3.78
CA THR A 234 -27.78 14.11 -3.90
C THR A 234 -26.97 14.00 -2.60
N ALA A 235 -26.76 15.13 -1.91
CA ALA A 235 -26.09 15.13 -0.61
C ALA A 235 -26.85 14.34 0.45
N MET A 236 -28.16 14.57 0.55
CA MET A 236 -29.03 13.82 1.46
C MET A 236 -29.07 12.33 1.11
N GLN A 237 -29.30 11.99 -0.15
CA GLN A 237 -29.39 10.60 -0.58
C GLN A 237 -28.10 9.82 -0.28
N SER A 238 -26.94 10.38 -0.65
CA SER A 238 -25.64 9.72 -0.42
C SER A 238 -25.36 9.58 1.08
N GLY A 239 -25.73 10.57 1.90
CA GLY A 239 -25.61 10.49 3.35
C GLY A 239 -26.51 9.42 3.97
N GLU A 240 -27.75 9.30 3.51
CA GLU A 240 -28.69 8.28 3.97
C GLU A 240 -28.23 6.86 3.61
N GLU A 241 -27.74 6.65 2.39
CA GLU A 241 -27.15 5.38 1.97
C GLU A 241 -25.92 5.01 2.83
N ALA A 242 -25.07 5.99 3.17
CA ALA A 242 -23.92 5.77 4.06
C ALA A 242 -24.37 5.35 5.47
N LEU A 243 -25.40 6.01 5.99
CA LEU A 243 -25.95 5.73 7.31
C LEU A 243 -26.67 4.38 7.35
N GLU A 244 -27.38 3.98 6.31
CA GLU A 244 -27.96 2.64 6.19
C GLU A 244 -26.89 1.56 6.19
N LEU A 245 -25.79 1.78 5.48
CA LEU A 245 -24.68 0.84 5.40
C LEU A 245 -24.01 0.61 6.77
N LEU A 246 -23.91 1.67 7.59
CA LEU A 246 -23.30 1.62 8.93
C LEU A 246 -24.27 1.21 10.04
N ARG A 247 -25.58 1.33 9.81
CA ARG A 247 -26.65 1.07 10.79
C ARG A 247 -26.54 -0.27 11.54
N PRO A 248 -26.17 -1.39 10.88
CA PRO A 248 -26.04 -2.69 11.54
C PRO A 248 -24.93 -2.74 12.61
N TYR A 249 -23.98 -1.81 12.57
CA TYR A 249 -22.81 -1.77 13.43
C TYR A 249 -22.90 -0.71 14.53
N ARG A 250 -24.07 -0.08 14.69
CA ARG A 250 -24.33 0.87 15.77
C ARG A 250 -24.52 0.12 17.08
N HIS A 251 -23.63 0.35 18.06
CA HIS A 251 -23.75 -0.15 19.43
C HIS A 251 -24.35 0.91 20.35
#